data_AF-A0A9D2L752-F1
#
_entry.id   AF-A0A9D2L752-F1
#
_cell.length_a   1.000
_cell.length_b   1.000
_cell.length_c   1.000
_cell.angle_alpha   90.00
_cell.angle_beta   90.00
_cell.angle_gamma   90.00
#
_symmetry.space_group_name_H-M   'P 1'
#
loop_
_entity.id
_entity.type
_entity.pdbx_description
1 polymer ?
#
loop_
_entity_poly.entity_id
_entity_poly.type
_entity_poly.pdbx_seq_one_letter_code
_entity_poly.pdbx_strand_id
1 'polypeptide(L)'
;MIRDDYTDWDECPEVNECELIRSFLELVDSMVKDIQHLKAETIKARYRLSQNLDPEHQWISSVDLLSGLDTPHYDNLAYQEYMRIYYDGGDPMSFKEHVDSMVRLAKGQDNNQY
;
A
#
# COMPACT_ATOMS: atom_id res chain seq x y z
N MET A 1 16.94 30.33 -19.77
CA MET A 1 17.20 30.15 -18.33
C MET A 1 15.86 30.23 -17.63
N ILE A 2 15.24 29.09 -17.39
CA ILE A 2 14.14 28.99 -16.42
C ILE A 2 14.79 29.21 -15.06
N ARG A 3 14.23 30.10 -14.25
CA ARG A 3 14.77 30.40 -12.91
C ARG A 3 14.75 29.12 -12.07
N ASP A 4 15.81 28.91 -11.30
CA ASP A 4 16.02 27.76 -10.40
C ASP A 4 14.99 27.68 -9.26
N ASP A 5 14.15 28.71 -9.11
CA ASP A 5 13.06 28.81 -8.14
C ASP A 5 11.66 28.59 -8.75
N TYR A 6 11.55 28.13 -10.01
CA TYR A 6 10.23 27.83 -10.58
C TYR A 6 9.70 26.53 -9.99
N THR A 7 8.72 26.62 -9.10
CA THR A 7 7.95 25.46 -8.66
C THR A 7 6.64 25.42 -9.45
N ASP A 8 6.22 24.24 -9.92
CA ASP A 8 4.97 24.10 -10.72
C ASP A 8 3.71 24.64 -9.99
N TRP A 9 3.80 24.87 -8.68
CA TRP A 9 2.75 25.47 -7.85
C TRP A 9 2.67 27.00 -7.93
N ASP A 10 3.68 27.68 -8.50
CA ASP A 10 3.71 29.14 -8.70
C ASP A 10 2.70 29.63 -9.75
N GLU A 11 2.13 28.73 -10.57
CA GLU A 11 1.09 29.06 -11.56
C GLU A 11 -0.30 29.23 -10.93
N CYS A 12 -0.47 28.95 -9.63
CA CYS A 12 -1.75 28.95 -8.93
C CYS A 12 -1.77 29.86 -7.68
N PRO A 13 -1.68 31.19 -7.85
CA PRO A 13 -1.53 32.15 -6.75
C PRO A 13 -2.73 32.26 -5.78
N GLU A 14 -3.86 31.62 -6.10
CA GLU A 14 -5.07 31.59 -5.26
C GLU A 14 -5.28 30.27 -4.49
N VAL A 15 -4.43 29.27 -4.72
CA VAL A 15 -4.58 27.98 -4.05
C VAL A 15 -4.10 28.09 -2.61
N ASN A 16 -5.01 27.82 -1.67
CA ASN A 16 -4.65 27.65 -0.28
C ASN A 16 -3.72 26.43 -0.16
N GLU A 17 -2.42 26.68 0.00
CA GLU A 17 -1.37 25.65 0.07
C GLU A 17 -1.72 24.54 1.05
N CYS A 18 -2.39 24.87 2.17
CA CYS A 18 -2.85 23.89 3.16
C CYS A 18 -3.96 22.96 2.64
N GLU A 19 -4.89 23.47 1.83
CA GLU A 19 -5.94 22.64 1.22
C GLU A 19 -5.36 21.70 0.17
N LEU A 20 -4.42 22.21 -0.64
CA LEU A 20 -3.72 21.41 -1.64
C LEU A 20 -2.91 20.28 -1.01
N ILE A 21 -2.13 20.59 0.04
CA ILE A 21 -1.36 19.58 0.79
C ILE A 21 -2.30 18.53 1.38
N ARG A 22 -3.43 18.94 1.97
CA ARG A 22 -4.43 18.00 2.50
C ARG A 22 -4.97 17.08 1.40
N SER A 23 -5.34 17.62 0.24
CA SER A 23 -5.83 16.83 -0.88
C SER A 23 -4.78 15.85 -1.42
N PHE A 24 -3.50 16.23 -1.44
CA PHE A 24 -2.42 15.29 -1.77
C PHE A 24 -2.31 14.16 -0.75
N LEU A 25 -2.39 14.46 0.54
CA LEU A 25 -2.34 13.44 1.59
C LEU A 25 -3.53 12.48 1.52
N GLU A 26 -4.74 13.00 1.26
CA GLU A 26 -5.95 12.19 1.04
C GLU A 26 -5.81 11.26 -0.18
N LEU A 27 -5.22 11.76 -1.28
CA LEU A 27 -4.96 10.95 -2.46
C LEU A 27 -3.92 9.86 -2.17
N VAL A 28 -2.82 10.19 -1.48
CA VAL A 28 -1.81 9.21 -1.07
C VAL A 28 -2.43 8.12 -0.19
N ASP A 29 -3.29 8.49 0.76
CA ASP A 29 -4.03 7.54 1.60
C ASP A 29 -4.89 6.58 0.78
N SER A 30 -5.63 7.11 -0.21
CA SER A 30 -6.44 6.29 -1.12
C SER A 30 -5.56 5.33 -1.92
N MET A 31 -4.42 5.79 -2.44
CA MET A 31 -3.49 4.95 -3.20
C MET A 31 -2.88 3.84 -2.34
N VAL A 32 -2.55 4.13 -1.07
CA VAL A 32 -2.08 3.13 -0.10
C VAL A 32 -3.13 2.04 0.08
N LYS A 33 -4.40 2.42 0.27
CA LYS A 33 -5.53 1.46 0.40
C LYS A 33 -5.73 0.64 -0.87
N ASP A 34 -5.64 1.25 -2.05
CA ASP A 34 -5.71 0.54 -3.33
C ASP A 34 -4.58 -0.49 -3.47
N ILE A 35 -3.36 -0.14 -3.07
CA ILE A 35 -2.22 -1.07 -3.07
C ILE A 35 -2.46 -2.22 -2.07
N GLN A 36 -2.96 -1.94 -0.86
CA GLN A 36 -3.31 -2.98 0.12
C GLN A 36 -4.35 -3.95 -0.45
N HIS A 37 -5.37 -3.43 -1.15
CA HIS A 37 -6.39 -4.23 -1.81
C HIS A 37 -5.80 -5.08 -2.95
N LEU A 38 -4.94 -4.50 -3.80
CA LEU A 38 -4.28 -5.23 -4.88
C LEU A 38 -3.37 -6.35 -4.36
N LYS A 39 -2.67 -6.13 -3.24
CA LYS A 39 -1.90 -7.19 -2.55
C LYS A 39 -2.83 -8.32 -2.11
N ALA A 40 -3.96 -7.99 -1.49
CA ALA A 40 -4.97 -8.95 -1.04
C ALA A 40 -5.44 -9.84 -2.20
N GLU A 41 -5.89 -9.22 -3.29
CA GLU A 41 -6.40 -9.95 -4.47
C GLU A 41 -5.30 -10.79 -5.14
N THR A 42 -4.05 -10.30 -5.15
CA THR A 42 -2.91 -11.06 -5.65
C THR A 42 -2.66 -12.32 -4.81
N ILE A 43 -2.71 -12.23 -3.49
CA ILE A 43 -2.54 -13.40 -2.59
C ILE A 43 -3.68 -14.39 -2.80
N LYS A 44 -4.93 -13.92 -2.89
CA LYS A 44 -6.09 -14.79 -3.18
C LYS A 44 -5.93 -15.52 -4.51
N ALA A 45 -5.49 -14.82 -5.56
CA ALA A 45 -5.24 -15.41 -6.87
C ALA A 45 -4.12 -16.46 -6.81
N ARG A 46 -3.00 -16.15 -6.15
CA ARG A 46 -1.89 -17.10 -5.94
C ARG A 46 -2.33 -18.32 -5.15
N TYR A 47 -3.12 -18.15 -4.09
CA TYR A 47 -3.67 -19.26 -3.31
C TYR A 47 -4.60 -20.14 -4.14
N ARG A 48 -5.54 -19.56 -4.91
CA ARG A 48 -6.41 -20.33 -5.81
C ARG A 48 -5.62 -21.08 -6.88
N LEU A 49 -4.55 -20.47 -7.40
CA LEU A 49 -3.65 -21.14 -8.34
C LEU A 49 -2.89 -22.29 -7.67
N SER A 50 -2.41 -22.11 -6.43
CA SER A 50 -1.73 -23.17 -5.69
C SER A 50 -2.64 -24.36 -5.45
N GLN A 51 -3.93 -24.16 -5.18
CA GLN A 51 -4.89 -25.27 -5.06
C GLN A 51 -5.01 -26.13 -6.32
N ASN A 52 -4.73 -25.56 -7.51
CA ASN A 52 -4.79 -26.29 -8.77
C ASN A 52 -3.46 -26.97 -9.12
N LEU A 53 -2.33 -26.37 -8.74
CA LEU A 53 -0.98 -26.85 -9.09
C LEU A 53 -0.38 -27.79 -8.03
N ASP A 54 -0.70 -27.54 -6.76
CA ASP A 54 -0.17 -28.23 -5.60
C ASP A 54 -1.26 -28.39 -4.51
N PRO A 55 -2.28 -29.23 -4.75
CA PRO A 55 -3.40 -29.40 -3.81
C PRO A 55 -2.94 -29.92 -2.44
N GLU A 56 -1.85 -30.69 -2.41
CA GLU A 56 -1.28 -31.24 -1.18
C GLU A 56 -0.33 -30.27 -0.47
N HIS A 57 -0.08 -29.08 -1.03
CA HIS A 57 0.78 -28.03 -0.48
C HIS A 57 2.21 -28.50 -0.18
N GLN A 58 2.76 -29.38 -1.03
CA GLN A 58 4.10 -29.93 -0.84
C GLN A 58 5.21 -28.99 -1.34
N TRP A 59 4.89 -28.07 -2.25
CA TRP A 59 5.84 -27.26 -3.02
C TRP A 59 5.61 -25.76 -2.85
N ILE A 60 4.35 -25.32 -2.73
CA ILE A 60 3.98 -23.91 -2.61
C ILE A 60 3.62 -23.59 -1.17
N SER A 61 4.51 -22.90 -0.48
CA SER A 61 4.28 -22.45 0.90
C SER A 61 3.50 -21.15 0.96
N SER A 62 2.95 -20.82 2.13
CA SER A 62 2.35 -19.50 2.38
C SER A 62 3.35 -18.34 2.22
N VAL A 63 4.65 -18.60 2.41
CA VAL A 63 5.71 -17.60 2.21
C VAL A 63 5.84 -17.28 0.72
N ASP A 64 5.74 -18.28 -0.15
CA ASP A 64 5.78 -18.09 -1.60
C ASP A 64 4.60 -17.24 -2.08
N LEU A 65 3.42 -17.45 -1.50
CA LEU A 65 2.23 -16.67 -1.81
C LEU A 65 2.38 -15.19 -1.43
N LEU A 66 3.09 -14.88 -0.34
CA LEU A 66 3.35 -13.53 0.14
C LEU A 66 4.57 -12.86 -0.52
N SER A 67 5.46 -13.65 -1.13
CA SER A 67 6.74 -13.17 -1.62
C SER A 67 6.61 -12.05 -2.68
N GLY A 68 7.50 -11.06 -2.59
CA GLY A 68 7.60 -9.97 -3.57
C GLY A 68 6.43 -8.99 -3.60
N LEU A 69 5.53 -9.02 -2.62
CA LEU A 69 4.41 -8.08 -2.52
C LEU A 69 4.76 -6.81 -1.74
N ASP A 70 5.81 -6.85 -0.93
CA ASP A 70 6.25 -5.68 -0.16
C ASP A 70 7.37 -4.95 -0.88
N THR A 71 7.05 -3.77 -1.40
CA THR A 71 8.05 -2.78 -1.81
C THR A 71 8.07 -1.67 -0.77
N PRO A 72 9.16 -1.54 0.00
CA PRO A 72 9.26 -0.50 1.01
C PRO A 72 9.32 0.89 0.37
N HIS A 73 8.50 1.81 0.87
CA HIS A 73 8.59 3.24 0.57
C HIS A 73 9.12 4.06 1.76
N TYR A 74 9.62 3.40 2.81
CA TYR A 74 10.02 4.04 4.07
C TYR A 74 11.08 5.13 3.91
N ASP A 75 11.96 5.02 2.91
CA ASP A 75 13.03 6.00 2.67
C ASP A 75 12.55 7.20 1.85
N ASN A 76 11.32 7.19 1.35
CA ASN A 76 10.75 8.30 0.60
C ASN A 76 10.24 9.39 1.57
N LEU A 77 10.78 10.60 1.46
CA LEU A 77 10.42 11.73 2.31
C LEU A 77 8.91 12.03 2.32
N ALA A 78 8.26 11.99 1.15
CA ALA A 78 6.81 12.27 1.07
C ALA A 78 6.00 11.18 1.79
N TYR A 79 6.42 9.92 1.68
CA TYR A 79 5.78 8.82 2.41
C TYR A 79 6.00 8.93 3.93
N GLN A 80 7.20 9.33 4.37
CA GLN A 80 7.49 9.59 5.78
C GLN A 80 6.59 10.69 6.36
N GLU A 81 6.45 11.80 5.64
CA GLU A 81 5.58 12.91 6.05
C GLU A 81 4.10 12.49 6.07
N TYR A 82 3.66 11.73 5.08
CA TYR A 82 2.33 11.15 5.06
C TYR A 82 2.05 10.27 6.29
N MET A 83 2.95 9.33 6.63
CA MET A 83 2.80 8.48 7.81
C MET A 83 2.74 9.30 9.09
N ARG A 84 3.62 10.30 9.22
CA ARG A 84 3.67 11.20 10.37
C ARG A 84 2.36 11.95 10.56
N ILE A 85 1.79 12.50 9.48
CA ILE A 85 0.61 13.36 9.54
C ILE A 85 -0.68 12.55 9.70
N TYR A 86 -0.84 11.47 8.93
CA TYR A 86 -2.10 10.74 8.82
C TYR A 86 -2.24 9.59 9.83
N TYR A 87 -1.11 9.03 10.27
CA TYR A 87 -1.06 7.80 11.06
C TYR A 87 -0.21 7.92 12.32
N ASP A 88 0.10 9.14 12.77
CA ASP A 88 0.95 9.40 13.97
C ASP A 88 2.30 8.66 13.91
N GLY A 89 2.88 8.58 12.70
CA GLY A 89 4.14 7.89 12.45
C GLY A 89 4.02 6.37 12.24
N GLY A 90 2.80 5.82 12.33
CA GLY A 90 2.53 4.43 11.98
C GLY A 90 2.54 4.19 10.48
N ASP A 91 3.13 3.07 10.05
CA ASP A 91 3.07 2.66 8.64
C ASP A 91 1.83 1.80 8.37
N PRO A 92 0.88 2.27 7.54
CA PRO A 92 -0.31 1.50 7.19
C PRO A 92 -0.01 0.17 6.50
N MET A 93 1.12 0.03 5.81
CA MET A 93 1.54 -1.25 5.20
C MET A 93 2.06 -2.26 6.23
N SER A 94 2.45 -1.80 7.42
CA SER A 94 2.98 -2.62 8.52
C SER A 94 2.00 -2.81 9.67
N PHE A 95 0.80 -2.23 9.59
CA PHE A 95 -0.20 -2.40 10.63
C PHE A 95 -0.55 -3.87 10.82
N LYS A 96 -0.60 -4.28 12.10
CA LYS A 96 -0.85 -5.67 12.47
C LYS A 96 -2.11 -6.23 11.83
N GLU A 97 -3.19 -5.44 11.78
CA GLU A 97 -4.45 -5.84 11.17
C GLU A 97 -4.30 -6.16 9.68
N HIS A 98 -3.58 -5.31 8.95
CA HIS A 98 -3.27 -5.52 7.53
C HIS A 98 -2.39 -6.77 7.35
N VAL A 99 -1.28 -6.87 8.06
CA VAL A 99 -0.34 -8.00 7.96
C VAL A 99 -1.03 -9.32 8.31
N ASP A 100 -1.77 -9.36 9.41
CA ASP A 100 -2.52 -10.56 9.84
C ASP A 100 -3.57 -10.93 8.80
N SER A 101 -4.21 -9.96 8.13
CA SER A 101 -5.14 -10.24 7.02
C SER A 101 -4.47 -10.89 5.82
N MET A 102 -3.28 -10.43 5.42
CA MET A 102 -2.52 -11.03 4.30
C MET A 102 -2.10 -12.47 4.61
N VAL A 103 -1.66 -12.72 5.84
CA VAL A 103 -1.31 -14.08 6.32
C VAL A 103 -2.52 -15.01 6.31
N ARG A 104 -3.71 -14.51 6.71
CA ARG A 104 -4.96 -15.29 6.64
C ARG A 104 -5.32 -15.65 5.20
N LEU A 105 -5.22 -14.69 4.27
CA LEU A 105 -5.48 -14.94 2.85
C LEU A 105 -4.52 -15.99 2.28
N ALA A 106 -3.23 -15.94 2.63
CA ALA A 106 -2.25 -16.94 2.20
C ALA A 106 -2.54 -18.35 2.77
N LYS A 107 -3.38 -18.46 3.79
CA LYS A 107 -3.88 -19.73 4.36
C LYS A 107 -5.27 -20.12 3.84
N GLY A 108 -5.80 -19.38 2.86
CA GLY A 108 -7.15 -19.61 2.31
C GLY A 108 -8.29 -19.10 3.18
N GLN A 109 -8.00 -18.33 4.23
CA GLN A 109 -9.01 -17.77 5.13
C GLN A 109 -9.46 -16.40 4.61
N ASP A 110 -10.34 -16.41 3.61
CA ASP A 110 -10.96 -15.20 3.06
C ASP A 110 -12.27 -14.89 3.80
N ASN A 111 -12.28 -13.80 4.58
CA ASN A 111 -13.46 -13.36 5.30
C ASN A 111 -14.33 -12.36 4.50
N ASN A 112 -14.01 -12.08 3.23
CA ASN A 112 -14.75 -11.14 2.38
C ASN A 112 -14.92 -9.72 2.97
N GLN A 113 -14.09 -9.33 3.95
CA GLN A 113 -14.12 -8.00 4.55
C GLN A 113 -13.01 -7.14 3.94
N TYR A 114 -13.39 -6.25 3.02
CA TYR A 114 -12.62 -5.11 2.54
C TYR A 114 -13.57 -3.93 2.35
#